data_AF-A0A8H3CCL6-F1
#
_entry.id   AF-A0A8H3CCL6-F1
#
_cell.length_a   1.000
_cell.length_b   1.000
_cell.length_c   1.000
_cell.angle_alpha   90.00
_cell.angle_beta   90.00
_cell.angle_gamma   90.00
#
_symmetry.space_group_name_H-M   'P 1'
#
loop_
_entity.id
_entity.type
_entity.pdbx_description
1 polymer ?
#
loop_
_entity_poly.entity_id
_entity_poly.type
_entity_poly.pdbx_seq_one_letter_code
_entity_poly.pdbx_strand_id
1 'polypeptide(L)'
;MSDPPRRAIAPHEPQVNTLIAKSRREHALHSRSQRHESTPTTLLSTLALGHQLRVYPRTRAAGPPPPRSWAYPTPPSVRSEVSSGATPNAQWRAHAMRWIFLHLDQSGLIPHSVLHVDEGQSGPGVFAVPTLREMCAQVLVSSLQASGAETQPASTTHEDILDPDLPAHLRRFIVRYSAINSPLSWPALAQLWGIEYGEQGADGEAILVGRDAGGSTFPSSAIKNLLVPAHESGTQSGDDDDHLSWDADDYSFAPPLRAFISIAHPITKHLTLFPPTITHLALIAIPLDRDVTPRIVMSRLSNGLRLLEALDLSCNPWLVADAINAVDWSTRWLRLRFAAFINCRNLMDFESMSGVINGKRNWERAIHIDWA
;
A
#
# COMPACT_ATOMS: atom_id res chain seq x y z
N MET A 1 -86.77 -28.56 26.71
CA MET A 1 -85.74 -27.52 26.92
C MET A 1 -84.44 -28.26 27.05
N SER A 2 -83.64 -28.21 25.99
CA SER A 2 -82.55 -29.16 25.74
C SER A 2 -81.23 -28.40 25.80
N ASP A 3 -80.43 -28.69 26.83
CA ASP A 3 -79.12 -28.05 27.02
C ASP A 3 -78.12 -28.48 25.93
N PRO A 4 -77.37 -27.54 25.33
CA PRO A 4 -76.36 -27.87 24.33
C PRO A 4 -75.11 -28.48 24.97
N PRO A 5 -74.42 -29.39 24.26
CA PRO A 5 -73.25 -30.09 24.81
C PRO A 5 -72.05 -29.15 24.88
N ARG A 6 -71.41 -29.08 26.05
CA ARG A 6 -70.15 -28.36 26.27
C ARG A 6 -69.04 -29.02 25.45
N ARG A 7 -68.48 -28.29 24.48
CA ARG A 7 -67.26 -28.67 23.75
C ARG A 7 -66.06 -28.60 24.69
N ALA A 8 -65.34 -29.71 24.83
CA ALA A 8 -64.06 -29.77 25.52
C ALA A 8 -63.01 -28.99 24.72
N ILE A 9 -62.31 -28.08 25.40
CA ILE A 9 -61.19 -27.30 24.85
C ILE A 9 -59.99 -28.24 24.78
N ALA A 10 -59.38 -28.37 23.60
CA ALA A 10 -58.17 -29.18 23.42
C ALA A 10 -56.98 -28.54 24.16
N PRO A 11 -56.12 -29.33 24.83
CA PRO A 11 -54.96 -28.82 25.56
C PRO A 11 -53.92 -28.26 24.57
N HIS A 12 -53.79 -26.93 24.52
CA HIS A 12 -52.82 -26.19 23.72
C HIS A 12 -51.39 -26.20 24.34
N GLU A 13 -50.97 -27.32 24.92
CA GLU A 13 -49.76 -27.38 25.77
C GLU A 13 -48.45 -27.97 25.19
N PRO A 14 -48.33 -28.42 23.92
CA PRO A 14 -47.02 -28.87 23.41
C PRO A 14 -46.17 -27.74 22.78
N GLN A 15 -46.75 -26.59 22.42
CA GLN A 15 -46.04 -25.52 21.70
C GLN A 15 -45.19 -24.62 22.60
N VAL A 16 -45.66 -24.33 23.81
CA VAL A 16 -44.92 -23.48 24.75
C VAL A 16 -43.68 -24.21 25.27
N ASN A 17 -43.82 -25.50 25.59
CA ASN A 17 -42.70 -26.33 26.04
C ASN A 17 -41.62 -26.52 24.97
N THR A 18 -42.01 -26.60 23.68
CA THR A 18 -41.06 -26.65 22.56
C THR A 18 -40.36 -25.31 22.33
N LEU A 19 -41.06 -24.18 22.48
CA LEU A 19 -40.45 -22.85 22.40
C LEU A 19 -39.45 -22.59 23.55
N ILE A 20 -39.79 -22.98 24.78
CA ILE A 20 -38.89 -22.86 25.93
C ILE A 20 -37.66 -23.77 25.76
N ALA A 21 -37.84 -25.00 25.27
CA ALA A 21 -36.72 -25.89 24.99
C ALA A 21 -35.79 -25.35 23.90
N LYS A 22 -36.33 -24.73 22.84
CA LYS A 22 -35.54 -24.10 21.78
C LYS A 22 -34.77 -22.89 22.27
N SER A 23 -35.41 -22.02 23.05
CA SER A 23 -34.76 -20.84 23.66
C SER A 23 -33.63 -21.23 24.61
N ARG A 24 -33.83 -22.24 25.46
CA ARG A 24 -32.77 -22.75 26.36
C ARG A 24 -31.58 -23.35 25.59
N ARG A 25 -31.84 -24.01 24.46
CA ARG A 25 -30.79 -24.57 23.60
C ARG A 25 -29.95 -23.46 22.94
N GLU A 26 -30.59 -22.42 22.43
CA GLU A 26 -29.89 -21.27 21.82
C GLU A 26 -29.06 -20.50 22.86
N HIS A 27 -29.61 -20.28 24.06
CA HIS A 27 -28.86 -19.64 25.15
C HIS A 27 -27.65 -20.47 25.61
N ALA A 28 -27.77 -21.80 25.65
CA ALA A 28 -26.64 -22.68 25.97
C ALA A 28 -25.55 -22.65 24.89
N LEU A 29 -25.91 -22.49 23.61
CA LEU A 29 -24.94 -22.33 22.52
C LEU A 29 -24.21 -20.99 22.60
N HIS A 30 -24.92 -19.89 22.89
CA HIS A 30 -24.29 -18.58 23.09
C HIS A 30 -23.39 -18.54 24.33
N SER A 31 -23.81 -19.13 25.44
CA SER A 31 -22.97 -19.22 26.66
C SER A 31 -21.72 -20.07 26.44
N ARG A 32 -21.76 -21.08 25.56
CA ARG A 32 -20.57 -21.87 25.18
C ARG A 32 -19.64 -21.09 24.26
N SER A 33 -20.18 -20.23 23.39
CA SER A 33 -19.38 -19.34 22.55
C SER A 33 -18.63 -18.29 23.37
N GLN A 34 -19.29 -17.67 24.37
CA GLN A 34 -18.66 -16.64 25.21
C GLN A 34 -17.61 -17.19 26.20
N ARG A 35 -17.74 -18.46 26.62
CA ARG A 35 -16.70 -19.10 27.46
C ARG A 35 -15.39 -19.39 26.72
N HIS A 36 -15.35 -19.23 25.40
CA HIS A 36 -14.11 -19.27 24.63
C HIS A 36 -13.42 -17.90 24.50
N GLU A 37 -14.01 -16.81 24.98
CA GLU A 37 -13.47 -15.45 24.83
C GLU A 37 -12.84 -14.88 26.12
N SER A 38 -12.76 -15.63 27.22
CA SER A 38 -12.22 -15.09 28.48
C SER A 38 -11.32 -16.06 29.26
N THR A 39 -10.14 -16.33 28.71
CA THR A 39 -8.94 -16.63 29.51
C THR A 39 -7.75 -15.84 28.95
N PRO A 40 -6.98 -15.13 29.79
CA PRO A 40 -5.74 -14.50 29.36
C PRO A 40 -4.70 -15.60 29.22
N THR A 41 -4.53 -16.12 28.01
CA THR A 41 -3.56 -17.17 27.71
C THR A 41 -2.41 -16.58 26.91
N THR A 42 -1.33 -16.33 27.64
CA THR A 42 0.04 -16.25 27.17
C THR A 42 0.33 -17.42 26.22
N LEU A 43 0.89 -17.09 25.04
CA LEU A 43 1.75 -17.93 24.19
C LEU A 43 1.34 -19.40 23.99
N LEU A 44 0.82 -19.73 22.79
CA LEU A 44 1.32 -20.82 21.92
C LEU A 44 0.46 -21.01 20.64
N SER A 45 1.10 -20.75 19.50
CA SER A 45 1.07 -21.53 18.24
C SER A 45 -0.25 -21.83 17.50
N THR A 46 -0.61 -20.93 16.60
CA THR A 46 -1.31 -21.23 15.33
C THR A 46 -0.32 -21.53 14.18
N LEU A 47 0.74 -22.29 14.47
CA LEU A 47 1.70 -22.82 13.48
C LEU A 47 1.69 -24.36 13.39
N ALA A 48 0.56 -25.01 13.71
CA ALA A 48 0.46 -26.46 13.79
C ALA A 48 -0.32 -27.12 12.62
N LEU A 49 -0.47 -26.45 11.47
CA LEU A 49 -0.88 -27.11 10.22
C LEU A 49 -0.01 -26.78 9.00
N GLY A 50 1.16 -26.17 9.22
CA GLY A 50 2.17 -25.91 8.18
C GLY A 50 3.41 -26.81 8.24
N HIS A 51 3.55 -27.63 9.29
CA HIS A 51 4.79 -28.36 9.59
C HIS A 51 4.81 -29.84 9.22
N GLN A 52 3.80 -30.36 8.50
CA GLN A 52 3.88 -31.73 7.96
C GLN A 52 4.44 -31.83 6.53
N LEU A 53 4.74 -30.71 5.86
CA LEU A 53 5.59 -30.75 4.66
C LEU A 53 7.05 -30.70 5.08
N ARG A 54 7.50 -31.77 5.75
CA ARG A 54 8.92 -32.08 5.85
C ARG A 54 9.41 -32.34 4.42
N VAL A 55 10.07 -31.33 3.88
CA VAL A 55 10.99 -31.43 2.75
C VAL A 55 11.93 -32.60 3.03
N TYR A 56 11.68 -33.72 2.35
CA TYR A 56 12.67 -34.78 2.26
C TYR A 56 13.95 -34.19 1.62
N PRO A 57 15.14 -34.53 2.13
CA PRO A 57 16.37 -34.14 1.47
C PRO A 57 16.36 -34.72 0.05
N ARG A 58 16.70 -33.87 -0.93
CA ARG A 58 16.81 -34.14 -2.36
C ARG A 58 17.32 -35.55 -2.67
N THR A 59 16.41 -36.49 -2.78
CA THR A 59 16.61 -37.69 -3.59
C THR A 59 16.01 -37.33 -4.94
N ARG A 60 16.80 -37.49 -6.01
CA ARG A 60 16.32 -37.27 -7.38
C ARG A 60 15.01 -38.03 -7.54
N ALA A 61 13.89 -37.33 -7.71
CA ALA A 61 12.63 -37.97 -7.99
C ALA A 61 12.80 -38.83 -9.24
N ALA A 62 12.63 -40.13 -9.11
CA ALA A 62 12.67 -41.04 -10.23
C ALA A 62 11.41 -40.79 -11.07
N GLY A 63 11.61 -40.20 -12.24
CA GLY A 63 10.56 -39.88 -13.19
C GLY A 63 11.11 -39.05 -14.35
N PRO A 64 10.46 -39.06 -15.52
CA PRO A 64 10.78 -38.12 -16.57
C PRO A 64 10.64 -36.68 -16.02
N PRO A 65 11.49 -35.74 -16.45
CA PRO A 65 11.31 -34.35 -16.08
C PRO A 65 9.89 -33.90 -16.46
N PRO A 66 9.25 -33.03 -15.66
CA PRO A 66 7.91 -32.53 -15.99
C PRO A 66 7.91 -31.97 -17.42
N PRO A 67 6.80 -32.14 -18.17
CA PRO A 67 6.70 -31.64 -19.54
C PRO A 67 7.07 -30.16 -19.61
N ARG A 68 7.76 -29.71 -20.67
CA ARG A 68 8.12 -28.29 -20.84
C ARG A 68 6.91 -27.34 -20.82
N SER A 69 5.71 -27.85 -21.12
CA SER A 69 4.44 -27.13 -20.99
C SER A 69 3.99 -26.88 -19.54
N TRP A 70 4.64 -27.50 -18.55
CA TRP A 70 4.42 -27.30 -17.11
C TRP A 70 5.56 -26.53 -16.45
N ALA A 71 6.67 -26.30 -17.17
CA ALA A 71 7.63 -25.29 -16.76
C ALA A 71 6.95 -23.94 -16.92
N TYR A 72 6.99 -23.11 -15.87
CA TYR A 72 6.51 -21.74 -15.92
C TYR A 72 7.00 -21.08 -17.22
N PRO A 73 6.12 -20.48 -18.03
CA PRO A 73 6.59 -19.67 -19.16
C PRO A 73 7.53 -18.64 -18.57
N THR A 74 8.78 -18.66 -19.02
CA THR A 74 9.71 -17.57 -18.77
C THR A 74 8.97 -16.34 -19.30
N PRO A 75 8.64 -15.35 -18.44
CA PRO A 75 7.94 -14.16 -18.93
C PRO A 75 8.71 -13.65 -20.15
N PRO A 76 8.02 -13.29 -21.25
CA PRO A 76 8.70 -12.79 -22.44
C PRO A 76 9.59 -11.65 -21.96
N SER A 77 10.88 -11.74 -22.23
CA SER A 77 11.82 -10.85 -21.57
C SER A 77 11.39 -9.42 -21.82
N VAL A 78 10.92 -8.77 -20.75
CA VAL A 78 10.57 -7.37 -20.78
C VAL A 78 11.93 -6.70 -20.80
N ARG A 79 12.54 -6.66 -21.99
CA ARG A 79 13.77 -5.94 -22.25
C ARG A 79 13.51 -4.54 -21.74
N SER A 80 14.11 -4.25 -20.60
CA SER A 80 13.85 -3.07 -19.80
C SER A 80 14.34 -1.84 -20.57
N GLU A 81 13.52 -1.33 -21.48
CA GLU A 81 13.69 -0.05 -22.19
C GLU A 81 13.35 1.15 -21.29
N VAL A 82 13.42 0.98 -19.97
CA VAL A 82 13.25 2.08 -19.00
C VAL A 82 14.36 3.14 -19.17
N SER A 83 15.46 2.82 -19.88
CA SER A 83 16.52 3.78 -20.20
C SER A 83 16.13 4.89 -21.19
N SER A 84 14.98 4.81 -21.89
CA SER A 84 14.62 5.82 -22.91
C SER A 84 13.93 7.08 -22.37
N GLY A 85 13.77 7.24 -21.05
CA GLY A 85 13.06 8.39 -20.47
C GLY A 85 11.56 8.41 -20.73
N ALA A 86 11.02 7.40 -21.42
CA ALA A 86 9.58 7.19 -21.56
C ALA A 86 8.99 6.79 -20.20
N THR A 87 7.79 7.30 -19.90
CA THR A 87 7.06 6.89 -18.71
C THR A 87 6.76 5.38 -18.82
N PRO A 88 7.05 4.58 -17.77
CA PRO A 88 6.79 3.15 -17.82
C PRO A 88 5.30 2.89 -18.09
N ASN A 89 4.94 1.90 -18.91
CA ASN A 89 3.55 1.63 -19.22
C ASN A 89 2.74 1.14 -18.00
N ALA A 90 1.40 1.14 -18.10
CA ALA A 90 0.52 0.79 -16.98
C ALA A 90 0.76 -0.63 -16.43
N GLN A 91 1.00 -1.60 -17.30
CA GLN A 91 1.28 -2.99 -16.90
C GLN A 91 2.56 -3.07 -16.06
N TRP A 92 3.63 -2.41 -16.50
CA TRP A 92 4.88 -2.34 -15.76
C TRP A 92 4.68 -1.67 -14.40
N ARG A 93 3.92 -0.56 -14.35
CA ARG A 93 3.63 0.16 -13.10
C ARG A 93 2.82 -0.69 -12.11
N ALA A 94 1.81 -1.41 -12.61
CA ALA A 94 1.03 -2.35 -11.81
C ALA A 94 1.93 -3.45 -11.21
N HIS A 95 2.82 -4.02 -12.03
CA HIS A 95 3.78 -5.02 -11.56
C HIS A 95 4.76 -4.45 -10.53
N ALA A 96 5.30 -3.26 -10.79
CA ALA A 96 6.24 -2.58 -9.92
C ALA A 96 5.64 -2.30 -8.54
N MET A 97 4.41 -1.79 -8.48
CA MET A 97 3.73 -1.43 -7.22
C MET A 97 3.13 -2.63 -6.47
N ARG A 98 3.06 -3.80 -7.10
CA ARG A 98 2.38 -4.96 -6.54
C ARG A 98 2.86 -5.33 -5.15
N TRP A 99 4.17 -5.34 -4.96
CA TRP A 99 4.77 -5.77 -3.70
C TRP A 99 4.45 -4.83 -2.56
N ILE A 100 4.62 -3.52 -2.76
CA ILE A 100 4.31 -2.55 -1.70
C ILE A 100 2.80 -2.51 -1.39
N PHE A 101 1.93 -2.64 -2.40
CA PHE A 101 0.48 -2.65 -2.19
C PHE A 101 -0.02 -3.87 -1.41
N LEU A 102 0.62 -5.02 -1.55
CA LEU A 102 0.31 -6.20 -0.74
C LEU A 102 0.60 -6.01 0.75
N HIS A 103 1.43 -5.01 1.12
CA HIS A 103 1.80 -4.72 2.51
C HIS A 103 1.08 -3.50 3.10
N LEU A 104 0.42 -2.65 2.28
CA LEU A 104 -0.30 -1.44 2.73
C LEU A 104 -1.70 -1.70 3.34
N ASP A 105 -1.94 -2.91 3.85
CA ASP A 105 -2.99 -3.22 4.84
C ASP A 105 -4.47 -2.99 4.48
N GLN A 106 -4.87 -2.95 3.20
CA GLN A 106 -6.29 -3.08 2.80
C GLN A 106 -6.44 -3.76 1.44
N SER A 107 -6.73 -5.07 1.41
CA SER A 107 -6.92 -5.82 0.16
C SER A 107 -8.00 -5.22 -0.74
N GLY A 108 -9.04 -4.59 -0.16
CA GLY A 108 -10.12 -3.93 -0.91
C GLY A 108 -9.75 -2.59 -1.56
N LEU A 109 -8.54 -2.07 -1.31
CA LEU A 109 -8.04 -0.84 -1.92
C LEU A 109 -6.93 -1.07 -2.95
N ILE A 110 -6.65 -2.34 -3.28
CA ILE A 110 -5.68 -2.69 -4.31
C ILE A 110 -6.42 -2.68 -5.65
N PRO A 111 -5.98 -1.88 -6.64
CA PRO A 111 -6.58 -1.89 -7.98
C PRO A 111 -6.50 -3.28 -8.61
N HIS A 112 -7.52 -3.72 -9.36
CA HIS A 112 -7.55 -5.07 -9.94
C HIS A 112 -6.38 -5.32 -10.90
N SER A 113 -5.93 -4.27 -11.58
CA SER A 113 -4.75 -4.30 -12.45
C SER A 113 -3.49 -4.83 -11.74
N VAL A 114 -3.41 -4.73 -10.41
CA VAL A 114 -2.27 -5.21 -9.60
C VAL A 114 -2.41 -6.67 -9.19
N LEU A 115 -3.64 -7.13 -8.97
CA LEU A 115 -3.92 -8.49 -8.52
C LEU A 115 -3.72 -9.52 -9.64
N HIS A 116 -3.99 -9.14 -10.89
CA HIS A 116 -3.95 -10.04 -12.05
C HIS A 116 -2.61 -10.05 -12.83
N VAL A 117 -1.56 -9.41 -12.30
CA VAL A 117 -0.26 -9.30 -13.01
C VAL A 117 0.39 -10.67 -13.29
N ASP A 118 0.19 -11.66 -12.41
CA ASP A 118 0.85 -12.97 -12.48
C ASP A 118 0.14 -14.02 -13.33
N GLU A 119 -1.07 -13.74 -13.80
CA GLU A 119 -1.78 -14.65 -14.69
C GLU A 119 -1.21 -14.49 -16.11
N GLY A 120 0.03 -14.96 -16.31
CA GLY A 120 0.65 -15.23 -17.61
C GLY A 120 -0.11 -16.25 -18.48
N GLN A 121 -1.37 -16.50 -18.13
CA GLN A 121 -2.38 -17.26 -18.86
C GLN A 121 -3.44 -16.37 -19.52
N SER A 122 -3.37 -15.05 -19.34
CA SER A 122 -4.21 -14.11 -20.08
C SER A 122 -3.76 -14.12 -21.53
N GLY A 123 -4.27 -15.07 -22.33
CA GLY A 123 -4.28 -14.93 -23.78
C GLY A 123 -4.86 -13.57 -24.17
N PRO A 124 -4.63 -13.10 -25.41
CA PRO A 124 -4.91 -11.74 -25.87
C PRO A 124 -6.41 -11.30 -25.90
N GLY A 125 -7.26 -11.75 -24.97
CA GLY A 125 -8.69 -11.42 -24.95
C GLY A 125 -9.43 -11.61 -23.62
N VAL A 126 -8.78 -11.91 -22.49
CA VAL A 126 -9.48 -11.85 -21.20
C VAL A 126 -9.51 -10.39 -20.74
N PHE A 127 -10.44 -9.61 -21.30
CA PHE A 127 -10.76 -8.30 -20.78
C PHE A 127 -11.34 -8.48 -19.38
N ALA A 128 -10.51 -8.27 -18.36
CA ALA A 128 -11.01 -8.14 -17.00
C ALA A 128 -11.96 -6.94 -16.97
N VAL A 129 -13.23 -7.20 -16.72
CA VAL A 129 -14.24 -6.15 -16.62
C VAL A 129 -13.86 -5.26 -15.43
N PRO A 130 -13.66 -3.94 -15.62
CA PRO A 130 -13.32 -3.06 -14.52
C PRO A 130 -14.44 -3.08 -13.49
N THR A 131 -14.07 -3.02 -12.22
CA THR A 131 -15.08 -2.86 -11.17
C THR A 131 -15.78 -1.52 -11.28
N LEU A 132 -16.98 -1.42 -10.69
CA LEU A 132 -17.70 -0.15 -10.59
C LEU A 132 -16.81 0.97 -10.03
N ARG A 133 -16.00 0.65 -9.02
CA ARG A 133 -15.08 1.61 -8.40
C ARG A 133 -14.01 2.09 -9.38
N GLU A 134 -13.47 1.20 -10.20
CA GLU A 134 -12.50 1.56 -11.24
C GLU A 134 -13.13 2.38 -12.34
N MET A 135 -14.35 2.05 -12.77
CA MET A 135 -15.11 2.86 -13.73
C MET A 135 -15.37 4.28 -13.18
N CYS A 136 -15.74 4.41 -11.90
CA CYS A 136 -15.89 5.72 -11.25
C CYS A 136 -14.55 6.48 -11.19
N ALA A 137 -13.47 5.81 -10.81
CA ALA A 137 -12.14 6.42 -10.78
C ALA A 137 -11.67 6.84 -12.17
N GLN A 138 -11.99 6.09 -13.22
CA GLN A 138 -11.70 6.47 -14.61
C GLN A 138 -12.38 7.79 -14.98
N VAL A 139 -13.68 7.92 -14.70
CA VAL A 139 -14.43 9.15 -14.99
C VAL A 139 -13.82 10.35 -14.26
N LEU A 140 -13.50 10.20 -12.97
CA LEU A 140 -12.89 11.27 -12.17
C LEU A 140 -11.46 11.62 -12.64
N VAL A 141 -10.65 10.62 -13.01
CA VAL A 141 -9.31 10.86 -13.55
C VAL A 141 -9.40 11.57 -14.90
N SER A 142 -10.34 11.20 -15.76
CA SER A 142 -10.54 11.86 -17.04
C SER A 142 -10.95 13.32 -16.89
N SER A 143 -11.82 13.67 -15.93
CA SER A 143 -12.18 15.06 -15.66
C SER A 143 -10.98 15.87 -15.13
N LEU A 144 -10.18 15.28 -14.23
CA LEU A 144 -8.96 15.91 -13.71
C LEU A 144 -7.92 16.19 -14.79
N GLN A 145 -7.79 15.28 -15.77
CA GLN A 145 -6.82 15.42 -16.86
C GLN A 145 -7.27 16.44 -17.90
N ALA A 146 -8.58 16.54 -18.18
CA ALA A 146 -9.12 17.52 -19.10
C ALA A 146 -8.83 18.96 -18.65
N SER A 147 -8.94 19.23 -17.34
CA SER A 147 -8.68 20.55 -16.76
C SER A 147 -7.23 21.03 -16.92
N GLY A 148 -6.27 20.10 -16.84
CA GLY A 148 -4.85 20.45 -16.92
C GLY A 148 -4.33 20.81 -18.32
N ALA A 149 -5.09 20.54 -19.39
CA ALA A 149 -4.64 20.72 -20.77
C ALA A 149 -4.93 22.12 -21.33
N GLU A 150 -5.83 22.89 -20.73
CA GLU A 150 -6.18 24.22 -21.23
C GLU A 150 -5.16 25.25 -20.73
N THR A 151 -4.24 25.63 -21.62
CA THR A 151 -3.29 26.73 -21.41
C THR A 151 -3.96 28.10 -21.49
N GLN A 152 -5.24 28.21 -21.10
CA GLN A 152 -5.95 29.48 -21.08
C GLN A 152 -5.67 30.22 -19.76
N PRO A 153 -5.39 31.53 -19.82
CA PRO A 153 -5.10 32.32 -18.64
C PRO A 153 -6.38 32.50 -17.81
N ALA A 154 -6.45 31.76 -16.71
CA ALA A 154 -7.09 32.09 -15.43
C ALA A 154 -8.27 33.09 -15.49
N SER A 155 -9.41 32.69 -16.04
CA SER A 155 -10.68 33.32 -15.67
C SER A 155 -11.19 32.68 -14.37
N THR A 156 -10.65 33.16 -13.25
CA THR A 156 -11.16 33.33 -11.86
C THR A 156 -12.38 32.58 -11.29
N THR A 157 -12.94 31.57 -11.95
CA THR A 157 -14.05 30.77 -11.42
C THR A 157 -13.48 29.39 -11.15
N HIS A 158 -12.82 29.29 -9.99
CA HIS A 158 -12.40 28.03 -9.38
C HIS A 158 -13.65 27.18 -9.12
N GLU A 159 -14.13 26.46 -10.12
CA GLU A 159 -14.91 25.26 -9.85
C GLU A 159 -13.90 24.18 -9.47
N ASP A 160 -13.76 23.97 -8.17
CA ASP A 160 -13.08 22.81 -7.61
C ASP A 160 -13.71 21.55 -8.21
N ILE A 161 -13.01 20.95 -9.18
CA ILE A 161 -13.50 19.76 -9.89
C ILE A 161 -13.66 18.57 -8.94
N LEU A 162 -12.89 18.57 -7.85
CA LEU A 162 -13.04 17.60 -6.78
C LEU A 162 -13.64 18.29 -5.57
N ASP A 163 -14.80 17.76 -5.19
CA ASP A 163 -15.43 18.05 -3.92
C ASP A 163 -14.43 17.76 -2.77
N PRO A 164 -14.08 18.75 -1.93
CA PRO A 164 -13.26 18.52 -0.75
C PRO A 164 -13.86 17.45 0.17
N ASP A 165 -15.17 17.20 0.06
CA ASP A 165 -15.89 16.19 0.82
C ASP A 165 -15.66 14.75 0.33
N LEU A 166 -14.79 14.53 -0.68
CA LEU A 166 -14.49 13.18 -1.15
C LEU A 166 -13.82 12.36 -0.02
N PRO A 167 -14.44 11.24 0.41
CA PRO A 167 -13.91 10.43 1.50
C PRO A 167 -12.45 10.01 1.28
N ALA A 168 -11.64 10.06 2.34
CA ALA A 168 -10.20 9.80 2.28
C ALA A 168 -9.84 8.45 1.62
N HIS A 169 -10.63 7.40 1.86
CA HIS A 169 -10.44 6.09 1.25
C HIS A 169 -10.72 6.07 -0.27
N LEU A 170 -11.58 6.97 -0.79
CA LEU A 170 -11.80 7.15 -2.22
C LEU A 170 -10.65 7.96 -2.83
N ARG A 171 -10.23 9.06 -2.20
CA ARG A 171 -9.04 9.84 -2.63
C ARG A 171 -7.82 8.94 -2.77
N ARG A 172 -7.55 8.12 -1.75
CA ARG A 172 -6.46 7.12 -1.75
C ARG A 172 -6.57 6.13 -2.91
N PHE A 173 -7.77 5.61 -3.18
CA PHE A 173 -7.97 4.69 -4.29
C PHE A 173 -7.77 5.35 -5.65
N ILE A 174 -8.24 6.59 -5.85
CA ILE A 174 -8.03 7.34 -7.09
C ILE A 174 -6.53 7.60 -7.31
N VAL A 175 -5.79 7.94 -6.25
CA VAL A 175 -4.33 8.12 -6.32
C VAL A 175 -3.64 6.82 -6.73
N ARG A 176 -3.98 5.68 -6.11
CA ARG A 176 -3.43 4.36 -6.50
C ARG A 176 -3.80 3.96 -7.92
N TYR A 177 -5.07 4.14 -8.31
CA TYR A 177 -5.57 3.79 -9.63
C TYR A 177 -4.89 4.62 -10.72
N SER A 178 -4.80 5.94 -10.52
CA SER A 178 -4.20 6.86 -11.47
C SER A 178 -2.68 6.66 -11.58
N ALA A 179 -1.97 6.40 -10.47
CA ALA A 179 -0.55 6.05 -10.48
C ALA A 179 -0.24 4.86 -11.43
N ILE A 180 -1.16 3.91 -11.55
CA ILE A 180 -1.01 2.77 -12.47
C ILE A 180 -1.44 3.12 -13.88
N ASN A 181 -2.63 3.69 -14.05
CA ASN A 181 -3.25 3.75 -15.38
C ASN A 181 -2.90 5.05 -16.11
N SER A 182 -2.96 6.18 -15.41
CA SER A 182 -2.76 7.51 -15.98
C SER A 182 -2.26 8.47 -14.89
N PRO A 183 -0.93 8.53 -14.65
CA PRO A 183 -0.37 9.36 -13.58
C PRO A 183 -0.85 10.81 -13.65
N LEU A 184 -1.20 11.36 -12.50
CA LEU A 184 -1.76 12.71 -12.39
C LEU A 184 -0.66 13.77 -12.34
N SER A 185 -1.02 14.99 -12.77
CA SER A 185 -0.20 16.18 -12.57
C SER A 185 -0.16 16.58 -11.09
N TRP A 186 0.78 17.45 -10.72
CA TRP A 186 0.94 17.93 -9.35
C TRP A 186 -0.30 18.65 -8.83
N PRO A 187 -0.92 19.58 -9.59
CA PRO A 187 -2.14 20.24 -9.11
C PRO A 187 -3.24 19.23 -8.75
N ALA A 188 -3.48 18.23 -9.60
CA ALA A 188 -4.48 17.19 -9.34
C ALA A 188 -4.09 16.30 -8.14
N LEU A 189 -2.81 15.97 -7.98
CA LEU A 189 -2.33 15.24 -6.79
C LEU A 189 -2.46 16.07 -5.51
N ALA A 190 -2.11 17.36 -5.55
CA ALA A 190 -2.18 18.26 -4.41
C ALA A 190 -3.63 18.41 -3.90
N GLN A 191 -4.59 18.51 -4.83
CA GLN A 191 -6.02 18.52 -4.52
C GLN A 191 -6.46 17.20 -3.89
N LEU A 192 -6.13 16.05 -4.50
CA LEU A 192 -6.47 14.72 -3.95
C LEU A 192 -5.80 14.44 -2.59
N TRP A 193 -4.60 14.97 -2.36
CA TRP A 193 -3.88 14.83 -1.10
C TRP A 193 -4.32 15.84 -0.05
N GLY A 194 -5.20 16.78 -0.38
CA GLY A 194 -5.66 17.81 0.54
C GLY A 194 -4.53 18.71 1.06
N ILE A 195 -3.45 18.92 0.29
CA ILE A 195 -2.29 19.72 0.74
C ILE A 195 -2.73 21.14 1.11
N GLU A 196 -3.68 21.70 0.34
CA GLU A 196 -4.24 23.03 0.59
C GLU A 196 -5.00 23.12 1.90
N TYR A 197 -5.48 21.97 2.41
CA TYR A 197 -6.17 21.83 3.70
C TYR A 197 -5.23 21.32 4.81
N GLY A 198 -3.91 21.31 4.57
CA GLY A 198 -2.92 20.88 5.56
C GLY A 198 -2.75 19.36 5.68
N GLU A 199 -3.40 18.57 4.82
CA GLU A 199 -3.26 17.12 4.84
C GLU A 199 -1.93 16.63 4.22
N GLN A 200 -1.47 15.46 4.67
CA GLN A 200 -0.23 14.84 4.19
C GLN A 200 -0.50 13.57 3.38
N GLY A 201 -0.88 13.77 2.11
CA GLY A 201 -1.21 12.65 1.23
C GLY A 201 -2.65 12.17 1.42
N ALA A 202 -3.10 11.29 0.53
CA ALA A 202 -4.44 10.74 0.62
C ALA A 202 -4.48 9.65 1.71
N ASP A 203 -5.01 9.99 2.88
CA ASP A 203 -5.08 9.09 4.05
C ASP A 203 -3.69 8.62 4.53
N GLY A 204 -2.73 9.56 4.55
CA GLY A 204 -1.33 9.29 4.94
C GLY A 204 -0.52 8.53 3.88
N GLU A 205 -1.00 8.48 2.63
CA GLU A 205 -0.31 7.84 1.50
C GLU A 205 -0.02 8.83 0.36
N ALA A 206 1.22 8.86 -0.09
CA ALA A 206 1.64 9.65 -1.24
C ALA A 206 2.30 8.77 -2.31
N ILE A 207 1.85 8.93 -3.57
CA ILE A 207 2.39 8.21 -4.73
C ILE A 207 2.82 9.20 -5.82
N LEU A 208 4.10 9.20 -6.18
CA LEU A 208 4.67 10.00 -7.27
C LEU A 208 5.13 9.08 -8.41
N VAL A 209 4.69 9.35 -9.64
CA VAL A 209 4.99 8.51 -10.80
C VAL A 209 5.49 9.30 -12.01
N GLY A 210 6.74 9.06 -12.38
CA GLY A 210 7.40 9.67 -13.52
C GLY A 210 8.08 10.99 -13.19
N ARG A 211 8.93 11.44 -14.12
CA ARG A 211 9.64 12.72 -14.01
C ARG A 211 8.69 13.92 -14.08
N ASP A 212 7.62 13.76 -14.86
CA ASP A 212 6.58 14.78 -15.06
C ASP A 212 5.38 14.59 -14.13
N ALA A 213 5.45 13.72 -13.10
CA ALA A 213 4.49 13.78 -12.00
C ALA A 213 4.64 15.16 -11.35
N GLY A 214 3.88 16.13 -11.83
CA GLY A 214 4.01 17.56 -11.52
C GLY A 214 4.36 18.53 -12.63
N GLY A 215 4.46 18.06 -13.88
CA GLY A 215 4.93 18.88 -14.99
C GLY A 215 6.44 19.11 -14.97
N SER A 216 6.96 19.86 -15.95
CA SER A 216 8.41 20.03 -16.17
C SER A 216 9.18 20.67 -15.00
N THR A 217 8.46 21.22 -14.03
CA THR A 217 9.01 21.94 -12.88
C THR A 217 8.24 21.55 -11.61
N PHE A 218 8.47 20.35 -11.10
CA PHE A 218 8.04 20.02 -9.75
C PHE A 218 8.70 21.00 -8.76
N PRO A 219 7.92 21.84 -8.03
CA PRO A 219 8.52 22.79 -7.11
C PRO A 219 9.19 22.02 -5.97
N SER A 220 10.47 22.24 -5.72
CA SER A 220 11.13 21.63 -4.54
C SER A 220 10.45 22.02 -3.23
N SER A 221 9.72 23.14 -3.19
CA SER A 221 8.85 23.56 -2.08
C SER A 221 7.63 22.64 -1.90
N ALA A 222 7.03 22.15 -2.97
CA ALA A 222 5.89 21.23 -2.92
C ALA A 222 6.27 19.90 -2.25
N ILE A 223 7.46 19.35 -2.56
CA ILE A 223 7.96 18.13 -1.89
C ILE A 223 8.17 18.42 -0.41
N LYS A 224 8.72 19.59 -0.07
CA LYS A 224 8.92 19.98 1.32
C LYS A 224 7.59 20.06 2.07
N ASN A 225 6.56 20.67 1.49
CA ASN A 225 5.25 20.79 2.14
C ASN A 225 4.58 19.42 2.34
N LEU A 226 4.78 18.48 1.42
CA LEU A 226 4.28 17.11 1.58
C LEU A 226 5.01 16.36 2.71
N LEU A 227 6.32 16.50 2.79
CA LEU A 227 7.17 15.70 3.69
C LEU A 227 7.34 16.31 5.07
N VAL A 228 7.30 17.64 5.17
CA VAL A 228 7.43 18.40 6.39
C VAL A 228 6.03 18.89 6.72
N PRO A 229 5.41 18.43 7.82
CA PRO A 229 4.15 19.00 8.27
C PRO A 229 4.30 20.51 8.34
N ALA A 230 3.25 21.25 7.97
CA ALA A 230 3.16 22.64 8.34
C ALA A 230 3.11 22.65 9.87
N HIS A 231 4.27 22.66 10.52
CA HIS A 231 4.34 23.06 11.91
C HIS A 231 3.73 24.44 11.89
N GLU A 232 2.59 24.58 12.56
CA GLU A 232 2.04 25.86 12.96
C GLU A 232 3.20 26.61 13.60
N SER A 233 3.87 27.43 12.79
CA SER A 233 4.92 28.29 13.24
C SER A 233 4.19 29.25 14.12
N GLY A 234 4.16 28.94 15.41
CA GLY A 234 3.46 29.69 16.43
C GLY A 234 3.85 31.14 16.28
N THR A 235 3.00 31.89 15.59
CA THR A 235 2.95 33.33 15.66
C THR A 235 2.39 33.65 17.04
N GLN A 236 3.21 33.40 18.06
CA GLN A 236 3.24 34.18 19.29
C GLN A 236 3.64 35.60 18.88
N SER A 237 2.66 36.40 18.49
CA SER A 237 2.81 37.82 18.25
C SER A 237 1.43 38.45 18.24
N GLY A 238 0.80 38.47 19.42
CA GLY A 238 -0.50 39.10 19.61
C GLY A 238 -0.93 38.88 21.05
N ASP A 239 -0.51 39.81 21.88
CA ASP A 239 -0.89 40.01 23.28
C ASP A 239 -2.38 40.39 23.36
N ASP A 240 -3.28 39.48 22.95
CA ASP A 240 -4.72 39.61 23.15
C ASP A 240 -5.18 38.51 24.11
N ASP A 241 -5.28 38.93 25.37
CA ASP A 241 -5.93 38.21 26.45
C ASP A 241 -7.34 37.73 26.03
N ASP A 242 -7.71 36.59 26.62
CA ASP A 242 -9.08 36.15 26.84
C ASP A 242 -9.89 35.68 25.62
N HIS A 243 -9.62 34.45 25.17
CA HIS A 243 -10.60 33.35 25.26
C HIS A 243 -10.00 32.06 24.69
N LEU A 244 -9.14 31.39 25.47
CA LEU A 244 -8.78 29.99 25.25
C LEU A 244 -10.03 29.12 25.41
N SER A 245 -10.75 28.92 24.30
CA SER A 245 -11.80 27.93 24.19
C SER A 245 -11.16 26.55 24.35
N TRP A 246 -11.24 25.99 25.56
CA TRP A 246 -10.72 24.66 25.90
C TRP A 246 -11.37 23.51 25.08
N ASP A 247 -12.38 23.82 24.26
CA ASP A 247 -13.09 22.90 23.36
C ASP A 247 -12.83 23.16 21.86
N ALA A 248 -11.88 24.03 21.51
CA ALA A 248 -11.41 24.06 20.13
C ALA A 248 -10.53 22.81 19.93
N ASP A 249 -11.16 21.73 19.46
CA ASP A 249 -10.49 20.55 18.91
C ASP A 249 -9.68 20.96 17.65
N ASP A 250 -8.69 21.83 17.81
CA ASP A 250 -7.70 22.23 16.80
C ASP A 250 -6.69 21.08 16.55
N TYR A 251 -7.16 19.84 16.65
CA TYR A 251 -6.45 18.72 16.09
C TYR A 251 -6.67 18.80 14.59
N SER A 252 -5.68 19.27 13.85
CA SER A 252 -5.52 18.90 12.44
C SER A 252 -5.63 17.36 12.37
N PHE A 253 -6.83 16.86 12.03
CA PHE A 253 -7.18 15.44 12.01
C PHE A 253 -6.48 14.67 10.87
N ALA A 254 -5.67 15.35 10.07
CA ALA A 254 -4.95 14.76 8.97
C ALA A 254 -4.02 13.64 9.47
N PRO A 255 -4.19 12.40 9.00
CA PRO A 255 -3.28 11.33 9.37
C PRO A 255 -1.86 11.67 8.87
N PRO A 256 -0.83 11.43 9.70
CA PRO A 256 0.55 11.70 9.28
C PRO A 256 0.93 10.81 8.11
N LEU A 257 1.87 11.26 7.28
CA LEU A 257 2.37 10.47 6.16
C LEU A 257 3.01 9.16 6.66
N ARG A 258 2.40 8.02 6.30
CA ARG A 258 2.82 6.66 6.67
C ARG A 258 3.39 5.88 5.48
N ALA A 259 2.90 6.15 4.27
CA ALA A 259 3.28 5.44 3.06
C ALA A 259 3.77 6.41 2.00
N PHE A 260 4.96 6.17 1.47
CA PHE A 260 5.52 6.95 0.37
C PHE A 260 6.00 6.03 -0.75
N ILE A 261 5.47 6.24 -1.95
CA ILE A 261 5.81 5.48 -3.15
C ILE A 261 6.28 6.45 -4.21
N SER A 262 7.47 6.25 -4.73
CA SER A 262 8.04 7.02 -5.81
C SER A 262 8.48 6.08 -6.92
N ILE A 263 8.11 6.38 -8.15
CA ILE A 263 8.36 5.54 -9.32
C ILE A 263 8.93 6.41 -10.43
N ALA A 264 10.14 6.12 -10.90
CA ALA A 264 10.77 6.89 -11.98
C ALA A 264 10.80 8.41 -11.74
N HIS A 265 10.81 8.84 -10.47
CA HIS A 265 10.79 10.25 -10.06
C HIS A 265 12.02 10.60 -9.21
N PRO A 266 12.78 11.67 -9.52
CA PRO A 266 14.03 12.00 -8.82
C PRO A 266 13.80 12.54 -7.40
N ILE A 267 13.68 11.67 -6.40
CA ILE A 267 13.46 12.07 -4.99
C ILE A 267 14.74 12.09 -4.14
N THR A 268 15.90 11.75 -4.69
CA THR A 268 17.09 11.41 -3.89
C THR A 268 17.65 12.56 -3.05
N LYS A 269 17.45 13.81 -3.50
CA LYS A 269 17.76 15.04 -2.73
C LYS A 269 16.88 15.26 -1.50
N HIS A 270 15.67 14.72 -1.49
CA HIS A 270 14.66 14.98 -0.46
C HIS A 270 14.58 13.87 0.60
N LEU A 271 15.39 12.82 0.50
CA LEU A 271 15.36 11.68 1.43
C LEU A 271 15.60 12.08 2.90
N THR A 272 16.34 13.17 3.16
CA THR A 272 16.56 13.67 4.53
C THR A 272 15.35 14.39 5.10
N LEU A 273 14.36 14.72 4.28
CA LEU A 273 13.14 15.40 4.68
C LEU A 273 12.00 14.42 4.98
N PHE A 274 12.20 13.12 4.72
CA PHE A 274 11.18 12.12 4.96
C PHE A 274 10.77 12.12 6.43
N PRO A 275 9.45 12.20 6.73
CA PRO A 275 8.99 12.20 8.10
C PRO A 275 9.25 10.84 8.75
N PRO A 276 9.62 10.81 10.05
CA PRO A 276 9.93 9.56 10.76
C PRO A 276 8.71 8.63 10.91
N THR A 277 7.52 9.12 10.59
CA THR A 277 6.24 8.38 10.60
C THR A 277 6.09 7.40 9.43
N ILE A 278 6.95 7.48 8.41
CA ILE A 278 6.90 6.53 7.28
C ILE A 278 7.20 5.11 7.77
N THR A 279 6.24 4.22 7.55
CA THR A 279 6.34 2.78 7.79
C THR A 279 6.49 2.00 6.47
N HIS A 280 6.03 2.56 5.35
CA HIS A 280 6.08 1.90 4.05
C HIS A 280 6.75 2.81 3.04
N LEU A 281 7.88 2.36 2.48
CA LEU A 281 8.63 3.10 1.49
C LEU A 281 8.86 2.26 0.25
N ALA A 282 8.46 2.78 -0.90
CA ALA A 282 8.86 2.25 -2.20
C ALA A 282 9.56 3.33 -3.03
N LEU A 283 10.79 3.06 -3.45
CA LEU A 283 11.58 3.90 -4.33
C LEU A 283 11.93 3.04 -5.54
N ILE A 284 11.10 3.06 -6.58
CA ILE A 284 11.18 2.12 -7.71
C ILE A 284 11.70 2.84 -8.96
N ALA A 285 12.74 2.27 -9.59
CA ALA A 285 13.35 2.84 -10.80
C ALA A 285 13.70 4.34 -10.68
N ILE A 286 14.16 4.78 -9.51
CA ILE A 286 14.45 6.17 -9.23
C ILE A 286 15.74 6.58 -9.94
N PRO A 287 15.74 7.67 -10.72
CA PRO A 287 16.98 8.23 -11.25
C PRO A 287 17.80 8.85 -10.09
N LEU A 288 19.09 8.53 -10.06
CA LEU A 288 20.02 9.08 -9.08
C LEU A 288 20.48 10.48 -9.50
N ASP A 289 20.45 11.44 -8.57
CA ASP A 289 21.05 12.76 -8.79
C ASP A 289 22.58 12.65 -8.92
N ARG A 290 23.19 13.51 -9.76
CA ARG A 290 24.65 13.45 -10.07
C ARG A 290 25.55 13.47 -8.83
N ASP A 291 25.12 14.16 -7.78
CA ASP A 291 25.91 14.38 -6.56
C ASP A 291 25.56 13.40 -5.44
N VAL A 292 24.69 12.42 -5.70
CA VAL A 292 24.24 11.45 -4.70
C VAL A 292 24.79 10.08 -5.05
N THR A 293 25.45 9.43 -4.09
CA THR A 293 25.91 8.05 -4.27
C THR A 293 24.92 7.05 -3.68
N PRO A 294 24.91 5.78 -4.14
CA PRO A 294 24.07 4.73 -3.56
C PRO A 294 24.23 4.57 -2.05
N ARG A 295 25.47 4.67 -1.55
CA ARG A 295 25.77 4.61 -0.10
C ARG A 295 25.12 5.77 0.67
N ILE A 296 25.11 6.97 0.09
CA ILE A 296 24.45 8.14 0.70
C ILE A 296 22.94 7.93 0.78
N VAL A 297 22.31 7.40 -0.27
CA VAL A 297 20.88 7.05 -0.27
C VAL A 297 20.58 6.10 0.89
N MET A 298 21.29 4.96 0.94
CA MET A 298 21.06 3.94 1.98
C MET A 298 21.34 4.45 3.39
N SER A 299 22.37 5.28 3.58
CA SER A 299 22.68 5.93 4.86
C SER A 299 21.56 6.88 5.30
N ARG A 300 21.03 7.71 4.39
CA ARG A 300 19.93 8.64 4.70
C ARG A 300 18.66 7.88 5.10
N LEU A 301 18.30 6.85 4.34
CA LEU A 301 17.13 6.01 4.62
C LEU A 301 17.24 5.33 5.98
N SER A 302 18.38 4.67 6.26
CA SER A 302 18.58 3.92 7.51
C SER A 302 18.68 4.80 8.76
N ASN A 303 19.13 6.06 8.61
CA ASN A 303 19.21 6.99 9.73
C ASN A 303 17.88 7.68 10.02
N GLY A 304 17.09 8.01 8.99
CA GLY A 304 15.84 8.77 9.12
C GLY A 304 14.61 7.91 9.43
N LEU A 305 14.52 6.70 8.87
CA LEU A 305 13.29 5.90 8.87
C LEU A 305 13.36 4.69 9.79
N ARG A 306 13.32 4.92 11.11
CA ARG A 306 13.42 3.83 12.10
C ARG A 306 12.15 3.01 12.26
N LEU A 307 11.01 3.54 11.82
CA LEU A 307 9.70 2.88 11.89
C LEU A 307 9.37 2.06 10.64
N LEU A 308 10.33 1.90 9.72
CA LEU A 308 10.09 1.24 8.46
C LEU A 308 9.75 -0.26 8.65
N GLU A 309 8.62 -0.67 8.07
CA GLU A 309 8.07 -2.02 8.08
C GLU A 309 8.18 -2.68 6.69
N ALA A 310 8.04 -1.91 5.62
CA ALA A 310 8.21 -2.37 4.25
C ALA A 310 9.11 -1.42 3.44
N LEU A 311 10.10 -1.99 2.77
CA LEU A 311 11.04 -1.29 1.89
C LEU A 311 11.06 -1.93 0.50
N ASP A 312 10.75 -1.17 -0.53
CA ASP A 312 10.88 -1.60 -1.92
C ASP A 312 11.90 -0.71 -2.65
N LEU A 313 13.03 -1.28 -3.04
CA LEU A 313 14.08 -0.62 -3.83
C LEU A 313 14.23 -1.27 -5.21
N SER A 314 13.15 -1.81 -5.77
CA SER A 314 13.15 -2.51 -7.05
C SER A 314 13.49 -1.61 -8.24
N CYS A 315 14.00 -2.23 -9.29
CA CYS A 315 14.32 -1.63 -10.58
C CYS A 315 15.34 -0.47 -10.51
N ASN A 316 16.14 -0.37 -9.44
CA ASN A 316 17.16 0.66 -9.30
C ASN A 316 18.52 0.13 -9.80
N PRO A 317 18.97 0.52 -11.00
CA PRO A 317 20.25 0.05 -11.53
C PRO A 317 21.45 0.59 -10.72
N TRP A 318 21.29 1.70 -10.00
CA TRP A 318 22.35 2.27 -9.18
C TRP A 318 22.59 1.50 -7.87
N LEU A 319 21.69 0.59 -7.49
CA LEU A 319 21.80 -0.15 -6.24
C LEU A 319 22.83 -1.27 -6.38
N VAL A 320 23.90 -1.18 -5.57
CA VAL A 320 25.03 -2.11 -5.57
C VAL A 320 25.14 -2.82 -4.21
N ALA A 321 25.70 -4.03 -4.20
CA ALA A 321 25.84 -4.85 -2.98
C ALA A 321 26.55 -4.09 -1.84
N ASP A 322 27.60 -3.35 -2.18
CA ASP A 322 28.35 -2.48 -1.26
C ASP A 322 27.47 -1.47 -0.50
N ALA A 323 26.46 -0.90 -1.16
CA ALA A 323 25.58 0.09 -0.53
C ALA A 323 24.59 -0.57 0.43
N ILE A 324 24.14 -1.78 0.11
CA ILE A 324 23.26 -2.60 0.95
C ILE A 324 24.03 -3.11 2.16
N ASN A 325 25.25 -3.61 1.97
CA ASN A 325 26.11 -4.14 3.03
C ASN A 325 26.56 -3.07 4.03
N ALA A 326 26.60 -1.80 3.61
CA ALA A 326 26.92 -0.68 4.50
C ALA A 326 25.81 -0.36 5.52
N VAL A 327 24.60 -0.89 5.35
CA VAL A 327 23.47 -0.64 6.25
C VAL A 327 23.49 -1.61 7.42
N ASP A 328 23.35 -1.08 8.64
CA ASP A 328 23.08 -1.91 9.82
C ASP A 328 21.60 -2.27 9.90
N TRP A 329 21.21 -3.27 9.11
CA TRP A 329 19.85 -3.81 9.04
C TRP A 329 19.31 -4.28 10.39
N SER A 330 20.17 -4.71 11.32
CA SER A 330 19.76 -5.27 12.61
C SER A 330 19.31 -4.20 13.60
N THR A 331 19.99 -3.06 13.64
CA THR A 331 19.76 -2.07 14.70
C THR A 331 18.91 -0.91 14.22
N ARG A 332 19.03 -0.54 12.93
CA ARG A 332 18.35 0.63 12.37
C ARG A 332 16.90 0.34 11.99
N TRP A 333 16.63 -0.88 11.52
CA TRP A 333 15.35 -1.28 10.94
C TRP A 333 14.75 -2.49 11.65
N LEU A 334 14.62 -2.37 12.97
CA LEU A 334 14.08 -3.41 13.86
C LEU A 334 12.65 -3.86 13.50
N ARG A 335 11.87 -2.97 12.85
CA ARG A 335 10.48 -3.23 12.46
C ARG A 335 10.34 -3.70 11.01
N LEU A 336 11.42 -3.73 10.24
CA LEU A 336 11.35 -4.08 8.83
C LEU A 336 11.00 -5.56 8.69
N ARG A 337 9.84 -5.83 8.10
CA ARG A 337 9.31 -7.17 7.84
C ARG A 337 9.50 -7.59 6.39
N PHE A 338 9.49 -6.60 5.51
CA PHE A 338 9.54 -6.80 4.06
C PHE A 338 10.61 -5.94 3.40
N ALA A 339 11.43 -6.57 2.56
CA ALA A 339 12.35 -5.87 1.67
C ALA A 339 12.32 -6.47 0.25
N ALA A 340 12.11 -5.62 -0.76
CA ALA A 340 12.13 -6.00 -2.17
C ALA A 340 13.28 -5.35 -2.94
N PHE A 341 13.98 -6.18 -3.70
CA PHE A 341 15.09 -5.79 -4.58
C PHE A 341 14.93 -6.49 -5.93
N ILE A 342 13.88 -6.14 -6.68
CA ILE A 342 13.53 -6.84 -7.91
C ILE A 342 14.22 -6.17 -9.10
N ASN A 343 14.80 -6.92 -10.02
CA ASN A 343 15.47 -6.41 -11.22
C ASN A 343 16.59 -5.38 -10.90
N CYS A 344 17.33 -5.63 -9.82
CA CYS A 344 18.47 -4.83 -9.39
C CYS A 344 19.76 -5.48 -9.88
N ARG A 345 20.05 -5.35 -11.17
CA ARG A 345 21.12 -6.09 -11.90
C ARG A 345 22.52 -6.01 -11.29
N ASN A 346 22.81 -4.97 -10.50
CA ASN A 346 24.11 -4.80 -9.85
C ASN A 346 24.20 -5.47 -8.47
N LEU A 347 23.20 -6.27 -8.11
CA LEU A 347 23.15 -7.12 -6.92
C LEU A 347 23.49 -8.58 -7.22
N MET A 348 24.30 -8.88 -8.25
CA MET A 348 24.63 -10.27 -8.62
C MET A 348 25.17 -11.13 -7.46
N ASP A 349 25.77 -10.53 -6.42
CA ASP A 349 26.23 -11.24 -5.21
C ASP A 349 25.15 -11.36 -4.11
N PHE A 350 23.87 -11.16 -4.45
CA PHE A 350 22.76 -11.16 -3.48
C PHE A 350 22.62 -12.50 -2.74
N GLU A 351 23.02 -13.63 -3.33
CA GLU A 351 22.96 -14.91 -2.63
C GLU A 351 23.77 -14.88 -1.32
N SER A 352 24.93 -14.21 -1.31
CA SER A 352 25.69 -13.95 -0.08
C SER A 352 24.96 -13.02 0.89
N MET A 353 24.20 -12.05 0.38
CA MET A 353 23.45 -11.08 1.20
C MET A 353 22.17 -11.70 1.78
N SER A 354 21.55 -12.65 1.09
CA SER A 354 20.37 -13.36 1.58
C SER A 354 20.68 -14.05 2.92
N GLY A 355 21.91 -14.52 3.14
CA GLY A 355 22.37 -15.04 4.43
C GLY A 355 22.49 -13.97 5.53
N VAL A 356 22.97 -12.77 5.18
CA VAL A 356 23.09 -11.62 6.11
C VAL A 356 21.72 -11.09 6.52
N ILE A 357 20.79 -11.10 5.57
CA ILE A 357 19.42 -10.60 5.72
C ILE A 357 18.53 -11.64 6.42
N ASN A 358 18.47 -12.87 5.91
CA ASN A 358 17.61 -13.95 6.45
C ASN A 358 18.16 -14.57 7.74
N GLY A 359 19.44 -14.38 8.06
CA GLY A 359 20.02 -14.81 9.34
C GLY A 359 19.49 -14.04 10.56
N LYS A 360 18.69 -12.97 10.35
CA LYS A 360 18.16 -12.11 11.40
C LYS A 360 16.67 -12.41 11.63
N ARG A 361 16.36 -12.88 12.85
CA ARG A 361 15.15 -13.61 13.28
C ARG A 361 13.74 -13.03 13.00
N ASN A 362 13.60 -11.86 12.39
CA ASN A 362 12.31 -11.15 12.32
C ASN A 362 11.80 -10.85 10.90
N TRP A 363 12.47 -11.34 9.87
CA TRP A 363 12.11 -11.02 8.49
C TRP A 363 11.07 -12.01 7.98
N GLU A 364 9.92 -11.51 7.54
CA GLU A 364 8.92 -12.37 6.93
C GLU A 364 9.38 -12.81 5.54
N ARG A 365 9.87 -11.88 4.71
CA ARG A 365 10.45 -12.17 3.37
C ARG A 365 11.42 -11.08 2.89
N ALA A 366 12.62 -11.47 2.46
CA ALA A 366 13.43 -10.69 1.53
C ALA A 366 13.29 -11.31 0.13
N ILE A 367 12.86 -10.52 -0.85
CA ILE A 367 12.59 -11.00 -2.21
C ILE A 367 13.57 -10.34 -3.18
N HIS A 368 14.40 -11.18 -3.80
CA HIS A 368 15.19 -10.84 -4.97
C HIS A 368 14.66 -11.66 -6.15
N ILE A 369 14.11 -10.98 -7.14
CA ILE A 369 13.60 -11.62 -8.38
C ILE A 369 14.20 -10.84 -9.54
N ASP A 370 14.94 -11.52 -10.41
CA ASP A 370 15.34 -10.97 -11.69
C ASP A 370 14.23 -11.25 -12.71
N TRP A 371 13.78 -10.21 -13.41
CA TRP A 371 12.94 -10.41 -14.60
C TRP A 371 13.89 -10.73 -15.74
N ALA A 372 13.85 -11.98 -16.20
CA ALA A 372 14.60 -12.45 -17.35
C ALA A 372 14.27 -11.64 -18.61
#